data_AF-A0A961VQK7-F1
#
_entry.id   AF-A0A961VQK7-F1
#
_cell.length_a   1.000
_cell.length_b   1.000
_cell.length_c   1.000
_cell.angle_alpha   90.00
_cell.angle_beta   90.00
_cell.angle_gamma   90.00
#
_symmetry.space_group_name_H-M   'P 1'
#
loop_
_entity.id
_entity.type
_entity.pdbx_description
1 polymer ?
#
loop_
_entity_poly.entity_id
_entity_poly.type
_entity_poly.pdbx_seq_one_letter_code
_entity_poly.pdbx_strand_id
1 'polypeptide(L)' 'GLIGLVETGDRIEIDIPGRKLHLAVDDAEIARRRVAMEGREAEAWKPVEKRARKITTALRAYAAMATSAARGAVRHVPE' A
#
# COMPACT_ATOMS: atom_id res chain seq x y z
N GLY A 1 0.88 3.99 -0.16
CA GLY A 1 2.32 4.15 0.15
C GLY A 1 3.16 3.60 -0.98
N LEU A 2 4.49 3.81 -0.97
CA LEU A 2 5.41 3.39 -2.06
C LEU A 2 5.30 1.90 -2.41
N ILE A 3 5.08 1.04 -1.41
CA ILE A 3 4.92 -0.41 -1.59
C ILE A 3 3.85 -0.81 -2.62
N GLY A 4 2.86 0.05 -2.90
CA GLY A 4 1.84 -0.20 -3.93
C GLY A 4 2.32 -0.06 -5.38
N LEU A 5 3.57 0.35 -5.59
CA LEU A 5 4.19 0.56 -6.91
C LEU A 5 5.33 -0.43 -7.21
N VAL A 6 5.58 -1.37 -6.30
CA VAL A 6 6.59 -2.42 -6.47
C VAL A 6 6.10 -3.42 -7.51
N GLU A 7 6.98 -3.83 -8.41
CA GLU A 7 6.73 -4.81 -9.46
C GLU A 7 7.67 -6.01 -9.31
N THR A 8 7.28 -7.16 -9.86
CA THR A 8 8.09 -8.37 -9.82
C THR A 8 9.43 -8.15 -10.53
N GLY A 9 10.53 -8.47 -9.85
CA GLY A 9 11.89 -8.30 -10.37
C GLY A 9 12.58 -7.04 -9.86
N ASP A 10 11.87 -6.13 -9.19
CA ASP A 10 12.50 -4.98 -8.54
C ASP A 10 13.47 -5.42 -7.45
N ARG A 11 14.61 -4.72 -7.37
CA ARG A 11 15.59 -4.94 -6.31
C ARG A 11 15.16 -4.21 -5.03
N ILE A 12 15.05 -4.96 -3.94
CA ILE A 12 14.82 -4.42 -2.59
C ILE A 12 16.12 -4.54 -1.80
N GLU A 13 16.59 -3.42 -1.26
CA GLU A 13 17.74 -3.35 -0.39
C GLU A 13 17.28 -3.29 1.06
N ILE A 14 17.75 -4.25 1.85
CA ILE A 14 17.48 -4.35 3.28
C ILE A 14 18.81 -4.20 4.02
N ASP A 15 18.98 -3.06 4.66
CA ASP A 15 20.15 -2.76 5.48
C ASP A 15 19.73 -2.80 6.95
N ILE A 16 20.08 -3.89 7.63
CA ILE A 16 19.72 -4.12 9.04
C ILE A 16 20.52 -3.18 9.95
N PRO A 17 21.86 -3.07 9.85
CA PRO A 17 22.62 -2.12 10.64
C PRO A 17 22.18 -0.66 10.43
N GLY A 18 21.96 -0.26 9.17
CA GLY A 18 21.49 1.09 8.81
C GLY A 18 19.99 1.33 9.03
N ARG A 19 19.23 0.30 9.44
CA ARG A 19 17.77 0.32 9.62
C ARG A 19 17.02 0.89 8.41
N LYS A 20 17.50 0.57 7.21
CA LYS A 20 16.98 1.10 5.95
C LYS A 20 16.33 -0.02 5.13
N LEU A 21 15.14 0.27 4.61
CA LEU A 21 14.44 -0.53 3.61
C LEU A 21 14.25 0.35 2.38
N HIS A 22 14.81 -0.07 1.24
CA HIS A 22 14.87 0.76 0.04
C HIS A 22 14.47 -0.03 -1.20
N LEU A 23 13.63 0.58 -2.03
CA LEU A 23 13.31 0.10 -3.37
C LEU A 23 14.36 0.67 -4.32
N ALA A 24 15.27 -0.16 -4.82
CA ALA A 24 16.35 0.26 -5.70
C ALA A 24 15.86 0.38 -7.16
N VAL A 25 14.97 1.35 -7.37
CA VAL A 25 14.38 1.74 -8.64
C VAL A 25 14.48 3.27 -8.75
N ASP A 26 14.81 3.78 -9.93
CA ASP A 26 14.98 5.21 -10.14
C ASP A 26 13.70 6.00 -9.82
N ASP A 27 13.85 7.20 -9.27
CA ASP A 27 12.72 8.06 -8.90
C ASP A 27 11.82 8.40 -10.12
N ALA A 28 12.42 8.54 -11.30
CA ALA A 28 11.69 8.77 -12.54
C ALA A 28 10.77 7.60 -12.89
N GLU A 29 11.23 6.37 -12.66
CA GLU A 29 10.45 5.15 -12.87
C GLU A 29 9.34 5.04 -11.83
N ILE A 30 9.63 5.33 -10.56
CA ILE A 30 8.62 5.37 -9.50
C ILE A 30 7.53 6.40 -9.82
N ALA A 31 7.92 7.59 -10.30
CA ALA A 31 6.99 8.64 -10.72
C ALA A 31 6.12 8.19 -11.91
N ARG A 32 6.74 7.53 -12.91
CA ARG A 32 6.02 6.96 -14.06
C ARG A 32 4.98 5.93 -13.60
N ARG A 33 5.36 5.00 -12.73
CA ARG A 33 4.44 3.98 -12.19
C ARG A 33 3.31 4.59 -11.38
N ARG A 34 3.59 5.67 -10.64
CA ARG A 34 2.56 6.43 -9.92
C ARG A 34 1.51 7.01 -10.86
N VAL A 35 1.95 7.70 -11.92
CA VAL A 35 1.04 8.27 -12.93
C VAL A 35 0.22 7.16 -13.60
N ALA A 36 0.85 6.05 -13.97
CA ALA A 36 0.15 4.89 -14.53
C ALA A 36 -0.88 4.29 -13.55
N MET A 37 -0.55 4.21 -12.25
CA MET A 37 -1.46 3.72 -11.22
C MET A 37 -2.66 4.66 -11.02
N GLU A 38 -2.43 5.96 -11.00
CA GLU A 38 -3.47 6.98 -10.86
C GLU A 38 -4.37 7.03 -12.11
N GLY A 39 -3.81 6.76 -13.30
CA GLY A 39 -4.56 6.64 -14.56
C GLY A 39 -5.50 5.43 -14.65
N ARG A 40 -5.50 4.52 -13.67
CA ARG A 40 -6.46 3.40 -13.59
C ARG A 40 -7.83 3.81 -13.02
N GLU A 41 -8.01 5.08 -12.68
CA GLU A 41 -9.27 5.68 -12.23
C GLU A 41 -9.95 4.89 -11.09
N ALA A 42 -11.13 4.32 -11.33
CA ALA A 42 -11.88 3.55 -10.35
C ALA A 42 -11.11 2.31 -9.86
N GLU A 43 -10.17 1.78 -10.64
CA GLU A 43 -9.35 0.62 -10.28
C GLU A 43 -7.98 1.00 -9.70
N ALA A 44 -7.69 2.30 -9.59
CA ALA A 44 -6.47 2.80 -8.95
C ALA A 44 -6.39 2.33 -7.50
N TRP A 45 -5.22 1.85 -7.09
CA TRP A 45 -4.93 1.39 -5.72
C TRP A 45 -5.82 0.26 -5.20
N LYS A 46 -6.62 -0.35 -6.07
CA LYS A 46 -7.41 -1.55 -5.73
C LYS A 46 -6.60 -2.82 -6.01
N PRO A 47 -6.85 -3.91 -5.27
CA PRO A 47 -6.26 -5.20 -5.57
C PRO A 47 -6.51 -5.61 -7.02
N VAL A 48 -5.45 -5.96 -7.75
CA VAL A 48 -5.55 -6.40 -9.15
C VAL A 48 -6.30 -7.73 -9.26
N GLU A 49 -6.03 -8.65 -8.33
CA GLU A 49 -6.68 -9.95 -8.29
C GLU A 49 -7.98 -9.93 -7.48
N LYS A 50 -9.07 -10.43 -8.08
CA LYS A 50 -10.35 -10.64 -7.40
C LYS A 50 -10.28 -11.86 -6.49
N ARG A 51 -10.00 -11.61 -5.21
CA ARG A 51 -9.94 -12.66 -4.18
C ARG A 51 -11.31 -12.89 -3.56
N ALA A 52 -11.76 -14.15 -3.51
CA ALA A 52 -12.96 -14.55 -2.79
C ALA A 52 -12.72 -14.48 -1.27
N ARG A 53 -13.02 -13.33 -0.67
CA ARG A 53 -12.92 -13.12 0.79
C ARG A 53 -14.27 -12.76 1.38
N LYS A 54 -14.64 -13.40 2.49
CA LYS A 54 -15.81 -13.01 3.27
C LYS A 54 -15.49 -11.74 4.06
N ILE A 55 -15.96 -10.61 3.58
CA ILE A 55 -15.83 -9.33 4.30
C ILE A 55 -17.10 -9.13 5.13
N THR A 56 -16.98 -9.36 6.44
CA THR A 56 -18.08 -9.17 7.39
C THR A 56 -18.34 -7.68 7.65
N THR A 57 -19.51 -7.35 8.21
CA THR A 57 -19.83 -5.97 8.60
C THR A 57 -18.82 -5.42 9.62
N ALA A 58 -18.38 -6.24 10.58
CA ALA A 58 -17.34 -5.86 11.53
C ALA A 58 -16.00 -5.51 10.86
N LEU A 59 -15.59 -6.28 9.83
CA LEU A 59 -14.36 -5.99 9.08
C LEU A 59 -14.47 -4.72 8.23
N ARG A 60 -15.64 -4.45 7.65
CA ARG A 60 -15.90 -3.17 6.95
C ARG A 60 -15.79 -1.99 7.90
N ALA A 61 -16.42 -2.08 9.08
CA ALA A 61 -16.35 -1.05 10.10
C ALA A 61 -14.91 -0.82 10.59
N TYR A 62 -14.17 -1.90 10.86
CA TYR A 62 -12.76 -1.80 11.26
C TYR A 62 -11.91 -1.08 10.20
N ALA A 63 -12.05 -1.46 8.93
CA ALA A 63 -11.29 -0.86 7.83
C ALA A 63 -11.55 0.65 7.68
N ALA A 64 -12.76 1.12 7.99
CA ALA A 64 -13.10 2.54 7.93
C ALA A 64 -12.52 3.36 9.10
N MET A 65 -12.27 2.72 10.25
CA MET A 65 -11.80 3.40 11.47
C MET A 65 -10.31 3.19 11.76
N ALA A 66 -9.69 2.17 11.18
CA ALA A 66 -8.32 1.80 11.51
C ALA A 66 -7.31 2.86 11.05
N THR A 67 -6.43 3.26 11.97
CA THR A 67 -5.30 4.17 11.67
C THR A 67 -4.08 3.40 11.18
N SER A 68 -3.06 4.14 10.71
CA SER A 68 -1.78 3.56 10.29
C SER A 68 -1.17 2.68 11.38
N ALA A 69 -0.58 1.54 10.99
CA ALA A 69 0.15 0.66 11.90
C ALA A 69 1.33 1.36 12.59
N ALA A 70 1.92 2.37 11.94
CA ALA A 70 2.98 3.20 12.56
C ALA A 70 2.46 4.01 13.78
N ARG A 71 1.15 4.18 13.91
CA ARG A 71 0.46 4.80 15.06
C ARG A 71 -0.21 3.76 15.97
N GLY A 72 0.12 2.47 15.81
CA GLY A 72 -0.43 1.38 16.62
C GLY A 72 -1.74 0.79 16.11
N ALA A 73 -2.19 1.12 14.89
CA ALA A 73 -3.42 0.60 14.29
C ALA A 73 -4.69 0.79 15.15
N VAL A 74 -4.71 1.85 15.96
CA VAL A 74 -5.87 2.20 16.80
C VAL A 74 -7.07 2.59 15.94
N ARG A 75 -8.28 2.43 16.48
CA ARG A 75 -9.52 2.86 15.82
C ARG A 75 -9.77 4.34 16.13
N HIS A 76 -9.94 5.15 15.09
CA HIS A 76 -10.44 6.51 15.19
C HIS A 76 -11.93 6.49 14.88
N VAL A 77 -12.76 6.72 15.90
CA VAL A 77 -14.23 6.77 15.77
C VAL A 77 -14.61 8.22 15.52
N PRO A 78 -15.26 8.56 14.39
CA PRO A 78 -15.81 9.89 14.17
C PRO A 78 -16.84 10.23 15.24
N GLU A 79 -16.89 11.50 15.66
CA GLU A 79 -17.95 12.01 16.55
C GLU A 79 -19.34 11.92 15.90
#